data_AF-A0AA42NFU0-F1
#
_entry.id   AF-A0AA42NFU0-F1
#
_cell.length_a   1.000
_cell.length_b   1.000
_cell.length_c   1.000
_cell.angle_alpha   90.00
_cell.angle_beta   90.00
_cell.angle_gamma   90.00
#
_symmetry.space_group_name_H-M   'P 1'
#
loop_
_entity.id
_entity.type
_entity.pdbx_description
1 polymer ?
#
loop_
_entity_poly.entity_id
_entity_poly.type
_entity_poly.pdbx_seq_one_letter_code
_entity_poly.pdbx_strand_id
1 'polypeptide(L)'
;MIERIEVLLKGWGQERISPRLEVSMPSPLGRVDDDAPSAGPGPRCLSGVECWVAMSRSAQAVDRVLNDLAESGSRGRVLYQLAVARYCQSPCLRVDEQARSLGIAVRTYRSRVNELHAEVASALPVVAESLARADAATPGALAAAARRKEAEREGRRVRRVAGRVEKAAGKRQAAAAGVTVRRDEKPNADHLHTKCAHLATTPE
;
A
#
# COMPACT_ATOMS: atom_id res chain seq x y z
N MET A 1 -14.93 -22.01 2.29
CA MET A 1 -13.61 -21.79 1.68
C MET A 1 -13.51 -20.33 1.26
N ILE A 2 -12.42 -19.65 1.59
CA ILE A 2 -12.23 -18.23 1.29
C ILE A 2 -11.32 -18.11 0.07
N GLU A 3 -11.85 -17.61 -1.07
CA GLU A 3 -11.17 -17.61 -2.37
C GLU A 3 -9.84 -16.84 -2.37
N ARG A 4 -9.83 -15.62 -1.81
CA ARG A 4 -8.60 -14.83 -1.69
C ARG A 4 -7.48 -15.58 -0.95
N ILE A 5 -7.83 -16.38 0.06
CA ILE A 5 -6.87 -17.16 0.84
C ILE A 5 -6.39 -18.40 0.06
N GLU A 6 -7.28 -19.02 -0.73
CA GLU A 6 -6.89 -20.11 -1.64
C GLU A 6 -5.80 -19.64 -2.62
N VAL A 7 -5.97 -18.45 -3.21
CA VAL A 7 -5.00 -17.86 -4.15
C VAL A 7 -3.65 -17.62 -3.46
N LEU A 8 -3.67 -17.05 -2.25
CA LEU A 8 -2.45 -16.79 -1.49
C LEU A 8 -1.72 -18.08 -1.09
N LEU A 9 -2.44 -19.10 -0.63
CA LEU A 9 -1.86 -20.40 -0.26
C LEU A 9 -1.29 -21.13 -1.48
N LYS A 10 -1.94 -21.03 -2.64
CA LYS A 10 -1.39 -21.54 -3.91
C LYS A 10 -0.11 -20.80 -4.29
N GLY A 11 -0.10 -19.47 -4.19
CA GLY A 11 1.09 -18.64 -4.43
C GLY A 11 2.25 -19.03 -3.51
N TRP A 12 2.00 -19.16 -2.21
CA TRP A 12 2.95 -19.66 -1.23
C TRP A 12 3.49 -21.06 -1.58
N GLY A 13 2.61 -21.99 -1.93
CA GLY A 13 3.01 -23.35 -2.31
C GLY A 13 3.88 -23.37 -3.56
N GLN A 14 3.59 -22.54 -4.56
CA GLN A 14 4.41 -22.41 -5.75
C GLN A 14 5.79 -21.83 -5.44
N GLU A 15 5.88 -20.78 -4.62
CA GLU A 15 7.16 -20.21 -4.15
C GLU A 15 8.00 -21.24 -3.37
N ARG A 16 7.36 -22.17 -2.64
CA ARG A 16 8.07 -23.25 -1.94
C ARG A 16 8.58 -24.35 -2.86
N ILE A 17 7.84 -24.71 -3.89
CA ILE A 17 8.24 -25.75 -4.87
C ILE A 17 9.34 -25.23 -5.79
N SER A 18 9.17 -23.99 -6.26
CA SER A 18 10.07 -23.34 -7.21
C SER A 18 10.34 -21.92 -6.71
N PRO A 19 11.32 -21.74 -5.81
CA PRO A 19 11.68 -20.41 -5.33
C PRO A 19 12.25 -19.62 -6.50
N ARG A 20 11.51 -18.61 -6.97
CA ARG A 20 11.87 -17.83 -8.16
C ARG A 20 12.88 -16.72 -7.89
N LEU A 21 13.41 -16.64 -6.68
CA LEU A 21 14.47 -15.71 -6.30
C LEU A 21 15.85 -16.17 -6.83
N GLU A 22 15.94 -16.43 -8.14
CA GLU A 22 17.19 -16.27 -8.87
C GLU A 22 17.36 -14.77 -9.14
N VAL A 23 17.84 -14.03 -8.13
CA VAL A 23 18.11 -12.61 -8.29
C VAL A 23 19.38 -12.45 -9.12
N SER A 24 19.25 -12.58 -10.44
CA SER A 24 20.14 -11.84 -11.34
C SER A 24 19.75 -10.37 -11.19
N MET A 25 20.28 -9.69 -10.16
CA MET A 25 20.09 -8.25 -10.00
C MET A 25 20.58 -7.59 -11.29
N PRO A 26 19.70 -6.96 -12.11
CA PRO A 26 20.16 -6.13 -13.19
C PRO A 26 21.02 -5.03 -12.58
N SER A 27 22.28 -4.94 -13.01
CA SER A 27 23.23 -4.00 -12.45
C SER A 27 22.65 -2.58 -12.44
N PRO A 28 22.81 -1.81 -11.33
CA PRO A 28 22.27 -0.45 -11.19
C PRO A 28 22.86 0.59 -12.17
N LEU A 29 23.75 0.17 -13.08
CA LEU A 29 24.31 1.00 -14.15
C LEU A 29 23.58 0.88 -15.50
N GLY A 30 22.52 0.06 -15.59
CA GLY A 30 21.91 -0.29 -16.88
C GLY A 30 20.40 -0.10 -16.95
N ARG A 31 19.89 1.12 -16.79
CA ARG A 31 18.69 1.64 -17.50
C ARG A 31 18.44 3.11 -17.10
N VAL A 32 18.87 4.01 -17.97
CA VAL A 32 18.70 5.48 -17.85
C VAL A 32 17.42 5.97 -18.55
N ASP A 33 16.66 5.10 -19.23
CA ASP A 33 15.48 5.49 -20.00
C ASP A 33 14.18 4.92 -19.43
N ASP A 34 13.66 5.52 -18.36
CA ASP A 34 12.22 5.44 -18.04
C ASP A 34 11.73 6.56 -17.09
N ASP A 35 12.39 7.72 -17.07
CA ASP A 35 11.91 8.91 -16.34
C ASP A 35 10.94 9.73 -17.21
N ALA A 36 9.72 9.21 -17.40
CA ALA A 36 8.58 10.02 -17.83
C ALA A 36 7.70 10.38 -16.62
N PRO A 37 7.60 11.66 -16.22
CA PRO A 37 6.82 12.04 -15.05
C PRO A 37 5.32 12.12 -15.41
N SER A 38 4.63 10.98 -15.40
CA SER A 38 3.15 11.00 -15.42
C SER A 38 2.64 11.14 -13.98
N ALA A 39 2.41 12.39 -13.60
CA ALA A 39 1.69 12.79 -12.40
C ALA A 39 0.19 12.74 -12.69
N GLY A 40 -0.43 11.58 -12.43
CA GLY A 40 -1.88 11.42 -12.41
C GLY A 40 -2.28 10.52 -11.23
N PRO A 41 -3.35 10.85 -10.48
CA PRO A 41 -3.84 10.04 -9.37
C PRO A 41 -4.68 8.88 -9.92
N GLY A 42 -4.03 7.94 -10.59
CA GLY A 42 -4.61 6.66 -11.00
C GLY A 42 -3.89 5.50 -10.31
N PRO A 43 -4.54 4.34 -10.12
CA PRO A 43 -3.88 3.17 -9.57
C PRO A 43 -2.73 2.78 -10.51
N ARG A 44 -1.49 3.01 -10.09
CA ARG A 44 -0.30 2.55 -10.82
C ARG A 44 -0.33 1.02 -10.80
N CYS A 45 -0.60 0.40 -11.94
CA CYS A 45 -0.36 -1.03 -12.10
C CYS A 45 1.12 -1.26 -11.79
N LEU A 46 1.39 -2.11 -10.80
CA LEU A 46 2.75 -2.46 -10.41
C LEU A 46 3.54 -2.92 -11.64
N SER A 47 4.76 -2.43 -11.81
CA SER A 47 5.68 -2.99 -12.80
C SER A 47 5.88 -4.49 -12.53
N GLY A 48 6.28 -5.27 -13.53
CA GLY A 48 6.46 -6.73 -13.36
C GLY A 48 7.28 -7.07 -12.11
N VAL A 49 8.40 -6.38 -11.91
CA VAL A 49 9.26 -6.50 -10.71
C VAL A 49 8.52 -6.22 -9.41
N GLU A 50 7.73 -5.14 -9.35
CA GLU A 50 6.95 -4.80 -8.15
C GLU A 50 5.84 -5.84 -7.87
N CYS A 51 5.23 -6.42 -8.91
CA CYS A 51 4.28 -7.51 -8.76
C CYS A 51 4.96 -8.76 -8.17
N TRP A 52 6.15 -9.13 -8.66
CA TRP A 52 6.94 -10.25 -8.13
C TRP A 52 7.30 -10.06 -6.66
N VAL A 53 7.81 -8.88 -6.30
CA VAL A 53 8.15 -8.54 -4.90
C VAL A 53 6.91 -8.60 -4.01
N ALA A 54 5.77 -8.11 -4.49
CA ALA A 54 4.51 -8.19 -3.75
C ALA A 54 4.05 -9.65 -3.53
N MET A 55 4.21 -10.53 -4.53
CA MET A 55 3.90 -11.96 -4.40
C MET A 55 4.84 -12.66 -3.41
N SER A 56 6.14 -12.40 -3.49
CA SER A 56 7.14 -12.97 -2.57
C SER A 56 6.90 -12.55 -1.12
N ARG A 57 6.58 -11.27 -0.87
CA ARG A 57 6.18 -10.78 0.46
C ARG A 57 4.90 -11.44 0.97
N SER A 58 3.92 -11.64 0.09
CA SER A 58 2.67 -12.30 0.44
C SER A 58 2.91 -13.77 0.83
N ALA A 59 3.78 -14.47 0.10
CA ALA A 59 4.21 -15.83 0.44
C ALA A 59 4.95 -15.87 1.77
N GLN A 60 5.84 -14.92 2.05
CA GLN A 60 6.54 -14.82 3.33
C GLN A 60 5.58 -14.59 4.50
N ALA A 61 4.56 -13.73 4.33
CA ALA A 61 3.54 -13.51 5.35
C ALA A 61 2.72 -14.78 5.62
N VAL A 62 2.32 -15.50 4.58
CA VAL A 62 1.63 -16.80 4.72
C VAL A 62 2.52 -17.82 5.43
N ASP A 63 3.80 -17.90 5.07
CA ASP A 63 4.74 -18.82 5.71
C ASP A 63 4.87 -18.54 7.21
N ARG A 64 5.00 -17.27 7.58
CA ARG A 64 5.07 -16.85 8.98
C ARG A 64 3.80 -17.21 9.75
N VAL A 65 2.61 -16.93 9.18
CA VAL A 65 1.32 -17.33 9.80
C VAL A 65 1.26 -18.83 10.03
N LEU A 66 1.64 -19.63 9.04
CA LEU A 66 1.60 -21.09 9.16
C LEU A 66 2.58 -21.62 10.20
N ASN A 67 3.78 -21.03 10.31
CA ASN A 67 4.74 -21.37 11.36
C ASN A 67 4.23 -20.97 12.76
N ASP A 68 3.69 -19.76 12.92
CA ASP A 68 3.10 -19.31 14.19
C ASP A 68 1.94 -20.23 14.63
N LEU A 69 1.11 -20.68 13.67
CA LEU A 69 0.08 -21.69 13.94
C LEU A 69 0.71 -23.02 14.38
N ALA A 70 1.75 -23.53 13.71
CA ALA A 70 2.42 -24.77 14.08
C ALA A 70 3.05 -24.70 15.49
N GLU A 71 3.57 -23.54 15.88
CA GLU A 71 4.12 -23.28 17.20
C GLU A 71 3.03 -23.25 18.29
N SER A 72 1.83 -22.75 17.97
CA SER A 72 0.70 -22.65 18.92
C SER A 72 0.19 -23.99 19.46
N GLY A 73 0.46 -25.12 18.78
CA GLY A 73 0.13 -26.44 19.30
C GLY A 73 -0.09 -27.53 18.25
N SER A 74 -0.53 -28.70 18.71
CA SER A 74 -0.76 -29.88 17.86
C SER A 74 -1.77 -29.63 16.75
N ARG A 75 -2.85 -28.90 17.05
CA ARG A 75 -3.86 -28.50 16.06
C ARG A 75 -3.25 -27.69 14.92
N GLY A 76 -2.46 -26.66 15.26
CA GLY A 76 -1.84 -25.82 14.24
C GLY A 76 -0.79 -26.58 13.42
N ARG A 77 -0.06 -27.54 14.01
CA ARG A 77 0.83 -28.45 13.26
C ARG A 77 0.08 -29.27 12.22
N VAL A 78 -1.12 -29.75 12.54
CA VAL A 78 -1.97 -30.47 11.57
C VAL A 78 -2.41 -29.54 10.44
N LEU A 79 -2.77 -28.30 10.74
CA LEU A 79 -3.14 -27.31 9.72
C LEU A 79 -1.95 -26.94 8.81
N TYR A 80 -0.74 -26.83 9.38
CA TYR A 80 0.49 -26.64 8.63
C TYR A 80 0.74 -27.82 7.68
N GLN A 81 0.70 -29.06 8.19
CA GLN A 81 0.89 -30.26 7.36
C GLN A 81 -0.17 -30.37 6.26
N LEU A 82 -1.41 -30.00 6.54
CA LEU A 82 -2.48 -29.91 5.55
C LEU A 82 -2.16 -28.89 4.45
N ALA A 83 -1.66 -27.70 4.81
CA ALA A 83 -1.26 -26.69 3.84
C ALA A 83 -0.12 -27.20 2.94
N VAL A 84 0.90 -27.83 3.52
CA VAL A 84 2.01 -28.43 2.78
C VAL A 84 1.51 -29.52 1.82
N ALA A 85 0.70 -30.47 2.31
CA ALA A 85 0.20 -31.57 1.50
C ALA A 85 -0.65 -31.10 0.31
N ARG A 86 -1.40 -30.00 0.48
CA ARG A 86 -2.32 -29.48 -0.53
C ARG A 86 -1.66 -28.53 -1.53
N TYR A 87 -0.76 -27.66 -1.08
CA TYR A 87 -0.26 -26.55 -1.90
C TYR A 87 1.20 -26.70 -2.33
N CYS A 88 2.00 -27.51 -1.63
CA CYS A 88 3.43 -27.69 -1.91
C CYS A 88 3.76 -28.96 -2.71
N GLN A 89 2.79 -29.53 -3.43
CA GLN A 89 3.00 -30.72 -4.26
C GLN A 89 2.75 -30.42 -5.74
N SER A 90 3.69 -30.85 -6.59
CA SER A 90 3.57 -30.82 -8.05
C SER A 90 4.03 -32.17 -8.60
N PRO A 91 3.13 -32.99 -9.19
CA PRO A 91 1.69 -32.72 -9.42
C PRO A 91 0.86 -32.75 -8.12
N CYS A 92 -0.32 -32.11 -8.15
CA CYS A 92 -1.24 -32.08 -7.01
C CYS A 92 -1.86 -33.46 -6.79
N LEU A 93 -1.75 -34.00 -5.56
CA LEU A 93 -2.37 -35.27 -5.17
C LEU A 93 -3.90 -35.19 -5.21
N ARG A 94 -4.55 -36.33 -5.38
CA ARG A 94 -6.00 -36.41 -5.23
C ARG A 94 -6.41 -36.18 -3.77
N VAL A 95 -7.63 -35.67 -3.55
CA VAL A 95 -8.11 -35.35 -2.19
C VAL A 95 -8.11 -36.57 -1.25
N ASP A 96 -8.40 -37.76 -1.78
CA ASP A 96 -8.36 -39.01 -1.03
C ASP A 96 -6.93 -39.42 -0.61
N GLU A 97 -5.94 -39.17 -1.47
CA GLU A 97 -4.52 -39.40 -1.17
C GLU A 97 -4.01 -38.39 -0.13
N GLN A 98 -4.39 -37.12 -0.26
CA GLN A 98 -4.06 -36.08 0.73
C GLN A 98 -4.69 -36.38 2.11
N ALA A 99 -5.93 -36.85 2.13
CA ALA A 99 -6.60 -37.24 3.37
C ALA A 99 -5.92 -38.47 4.00
N ARG A 100 -5.52 -39.45 3.18
CA ARG A 100 -4.78 -40.64 3.62
C ARG A 100 -3.40 -40.28 4.17
N SER A 101 -2.65 -39.39 3.52
CA SER A 101 -1.32 -38.98 3.99
C SER A 101 -1.37 -38.26 5.34
N LEU A 102 -2.50 -37.61 5.65
CA LEU A 102 -2.76 -36.94 6.92
C LEU A 102 -3.43 -37.86 7.98
N GLY A 103 -3.78 -39.10 7.62
CA GLY A 103 -4.47 -40.03 8.51
C GLY A 103 -5.89 -39.58 8.90
N ILE A 104 -6.58 -38.82 8.05
CA ILE A 104 -7.93 -38.29 8.34
C ILE A 104 -8.96 -38.72 7.29
N ALA A 105 -10.23 -38.76 7.69
CA ALA A 105 -11.34 -38.99 6.76
C ALA A 105 -11.54 -37.79 5.81
N VAL A 106 -12.01 -38.05 4.58
CA VAL A 106 -12.26 -37.01 3.55
C VAL A 106 -13.24 -35.92 4.02
N ARG A 107 -14.25 -36.28 4.81
CA ARG A 107 -15.18 -35.30 5.41
C ARG A 107 -14.44 -34.35 6.36
N THR A 108 -13.59 -34.90 7.23
CA THR A 108 -12.75 -34.13 8.16
C THR A 108 -11.78 -33.25 7.40
N TYR A 109 -11.18 -33.76 6.32
CA TYR A 109 -10.29 -33.00 5.45
C TYR A 109 -10.95 -31.69 4.96
N ARG A 110 -12.18 -31.76 4.41
CA ARG A 110 -12.89 -30.55 3.94
C ARG A 110 -13.13 -29.53 5.06
N SER A 111 -13.49 -30.01 6.26
CA SER A 111 -13.65 -29.15 7.43
C SER A 111 -12.33 -28.48 7.82
N ARG A 112 -11.22 -29.24 7.83
CA ARG A 112 -9.90 -28.72 8.17
C ARG A 112 -9.37 -27.73 7.15
N VAL A 113 -9.71 -27.88 5.86
CA VAL A 113 -9.38 -26.86 4.86
C VAL A 113 -10.13 -25.55 5.12
N ASN A 114 -11.42 -25.61 5.46
CA ASN A 114 -12.16 -24.40 5.82
C ASN A 114 -11.59 -23.73 7.07
N GLU A 115 -11.22 -24.52 8.08
CA GLU A 115 -10.55 -24.05 9.29
C GLU A 115 -9.21 -23.38 8.98
N LEU A 116 -8.35 -24.04 8.18
CA LEU A 116 -7.09 -23.46 7.70
C LEU A 116 -7.32 -22.08 7.06
N HIS A 117 -8.32 -21.95 6.19
CA HIS A 117 -8.60 -20.67 5.53
C HIS A 117 -9.07 -19.60 6.54
N ALA A 118 -9.85 -19.98 7.55
CA ALA A 118 -10.31 -19.06 8.57
C ALA A 118 -9.17 -18.57 9.47
N GLU A 119 -8.30 -19.48 9.93
CA GLU A 119 -7.13 -19.15 10.77
C GLU A 119 -6.12 -18.29 9.99
N VAL A 120 -5.86 -18.60 8.72
CA VAL A 120 -4.99 -17.76 7.89
C VAL A 120 -5.64 -16.40 7.63
N ALA A 121 -6.95 -16.34 7.35
CA ALA A 121 -7.64 -15.07 7.12
C ALA A 121 -7.61 -14.13 8.34
N SER A 122 -7.66 -14.67 9.56
CA SER A 122 -7.66 -13.89 10.80
C SER A 122 -6.25 -13.38 11.16
N ALA A 123 -5.22 -14.22 10.98
CA ALA A 123 -3.85 -13.89 11.38
C ALA A 123 -3.08 -13.06 10.33
N LEU A 124 -3.37 -13.23 9.04
CA LEU A 124 -2.58 -12.67 7.95
C LEU A 124 -2.44 -11.13 7.98
N PRO A 125 -3.48 -10.32 8.26
CA PRO A 125 -3.34 -8.86 8.27
C PRO A 125 -2.31 -8.38 9.31
N VAL A 126 -2.30 -8.99 10.49
CA VAL A 126 -1.40 -8.64 11.60
C VAL A 126 0.04 -8.98 11.24
N VAL A 127 0.28 -10.17 10.69
CA VAL A 127 1.61 -10.61 10.28
C VAL A 127 2.13 -9.79 9.10
N ALA A 128 1.28 -9.50 8.11
CA ALA A 128 1.64 -8.68 6.96
C ALA A 128 2.05 -7.26 7.38
N GLU A 129 1.33 -6.66 8.34
CA GLU A 129 1.70 -5.35 8.88
C GLU A 129 3.02 -5.40 9.64
N SER A 130 3.24 -6.43 10.46
CA SER A 130 4.50 -6.64 11.19
C SER A 130 5.70 -6.74 10.24
N LEU A 131 5.58 -7.55 9.18
CA LEU A 131 6.63 -7.69 8.16
C LEU A 131 6.84 -6.38 7.39
N ALA A 132 5.78 -5.67 7.03
CA ALA A 132 5.91 -4.36 6.36
C ALA A 132 6.64 -3.33 7.23
N ARG A 133 6.40 -3.33 8.55
CA ARG A 133 7.13 -2.49 9.51
C ARG A 133 8.59 -2.89 9.60
N ALA A 134 8.88 -4.20 9.63
CA ALA A 134 10.26 -4.70 9.66
C ALA A 134 11.03 -4.32 8.38
N ASP A 135 10.42 -4.48 7.21
CA ASP A 135 10.98 -4.07 5.91
C ASP A 135 11.28 -2.56 5.88
N ALA A 136 10.37 -1.74 6.40
CA ALA A 136 10.52 -0.29 6.46
C ALA A 136 11.64 0.16 7.43
N ALA A 137 11.95 -0.65 8.44
CA ALA A 137 13.02 -0.39 9.40
C ALA A 137 14.42 -0.73 8.88
N THR A 138 14.54 -1.37 7.71
CA THR A 138 15.85 -1.72 7.14
C THR A 138 16.69 -0.47 6.83
N PRO A 139 18.02 -0.50 7.02
CA PRO A 139 18.88 0.66 6.73
C PRO A 139 18.74 1.20 5.31
N GLY A 140 18.54 0.30 4.33
CA GLY A 140 18.28 0.65 2.94
C GLY A 140 16.95 1.41 2.75
N ALA A 141 15.88 0.96 3.38
CA ALA A 141 14.59 1.63 3.33
C ALA A 141 14.63 3.01 4.02
N LEU A 142 15.31 3.11 5.16
CA LEU A 142 15.52 4.38 5.87
C LEU A 142 16.33 5.37 5.02
N ALA A 143 17.40 4.91 4.37
CA ALA A 143 18.20 5.73 3.46
C ALA A 143 17.40 6.20 2.24
N ALA A 144 16.59 5.32 1.63
CA ALA A 144 15.71 5.70 0.53
C ALA A 144 14.64 6.72 0.96
N ALA A 145 14.06 6.56 2.14
CA ALA A 145 13.10 7.51 2.71
C ALA A 145 13.75 8.88 2.99
N ALA A 146 14.99 8.90 3.48
CA ALA A 146 15.75 10.14 3.67
C ALA A 146 15.99 10.88 2.36
N ARG A 147 16.44 10.18 1.30
CA ARG A 147 16.61 10.75 -0.05
C ARG A 147 15.32 11.34 -0.60
N ARG A 148 14.18 10.65 -0.43
CA ARG A 148 12.87 11.16 -0.84
C ARG A 148 12.48 12.45 -0.11
N LYS A 149 12.69 12.51 1.20
CA LYS A 149 12.43 13.73 2.00
C LYS A 149 13.33 14.89 1.57
N GLU A 150 14.59 14.61 1.25
CA GLU A 150 15.51 15.61 0.75
C GLU A 150 15.08 16.14 -0.62
N ALA A 151 14.76 15.25 -1.57
CA ALA A 151 14.23 15.63 -2.87
C ALA A 151 12.93 16.45 -2.76
N GLU A 152 12.03 16.11 -1.84
CA GLU A 152 10.80 16.87 -1.62
C GLU A 152 11.06 18.26 -1.03
N ARG A 153 12.02 18.38 -0.11
CA ARG A 153 12.48 19.68 0.43
C ARG A 153 13.09 20.54 -0.67
N GLU A 154 13.90 19.94 -1.52
CA GLU A 154 14.53 20.64 -2.64
C GLU A 154 13.48 21.08 -3.67
N GLY A 155 12.54 20.21 -4.04
CA GLY A 155 11.41 20.57 -4.91
C GLY A 155 10.56 21.72 -4.33
N ARG A 156 10.34 21.74 -3.01
CA ARG A 156 9.67 22.87 -2.33
C ARG A 156 10.50 24.16 -2.40
N ARG A 157 11.82 24.08 -2.27
CA ARG A 157 12.72 25.25 -2.42
C ARG A 157 12.68 25.79 -3.83
N VAL A 158 12.86 24.93 -4.83
CA VAL A 158 12.78 25.28 -6.26
C VAL A 158 11.45 25.95 -6.58
N ARG A 159 10.32 25.38 -6.13
CA ARG A 159 8.98 25.98 -6.34
C ARG A 159 8.84 27.36 -5.69
N ARG A 160 9.40 27.57 -4.49
CA ARG A 160 9.40 28.89 -3.83
C ARG A 160 10.24 29.92 -4.57
N VAL A 161 11.41 29.51 -5.07
CA VAL A 161 12.28 30.40 -5.86
C VAL A 161 11.61 30.76 -7.18
N ALA A 162 11.07 29.79 -7.91
CA ALA A 162 10.32 30.02 -9.15
C ALA A 162 9.17 31.01 -8.94
N GLY A 163 8.33 30.81 -7.92
CA GLY A 163 7.23 31.74 -7.62
C GLY A 163 7.69 33.14 -7.18
N ARG A 164 8.89 33.30 -6.60
CA ARG A 164 9.48 34.63 -6.32
C ARG A 164 9.96 35.30 -7.59
N VAL A 165 10.60 34.55 -8.49
CA VAL A 165 11.07 35.06 -9.79
C VAL A 165 9.89 35.50 -10.65
N GLU A 166 8.82 34.70 -10.74
CA GLU A 166 7.60 35.05 -11.45
C GLU A 166 6.94 36.32 -10.90
N LYS A 167 6.81 36.44 -9.57
CA LYS A 167 6.29 37.66 -8.93
C LYS A 167 7.16 38.89 -9.19
N ALA A 168 8.48 38.73 -9.21
CA ALA A 168 9.41 39.83 -9.52
C ALA A 168 9.32 40.24 -10.99
N ALA A 169 9.19 39.28 -11.92
CA ALA A 169 8.98 39.54 -13.34
C ALA A 169 7.65 40.27 -13.58
N GLY A 170 6.55 39.82 -12.96
CA GLY A 170 5.25 40.48 -13.03
C GLY A 170 5.26 41.91 -12.47
N LYS A 171 5.96 42.15 -11.34
CA LYS A 171 6.16 43.52 -10.81
C LYS A 171 6.95 44.41 -11.76
N ARG A 172 8.00 43.89 -12.40
CA ARG A 172 8.81 44.64 -13.38
C ARG A 172 8.00 44.97 -14.64
N GLN A 173 7.18 44.03 -15.12
CA GLN A 173 6.27 44.27 -16.25
C GLN A 173 5.19 45.30 -15.90
N ALA A 174 4.58 45.23 -14.71
CA ALA A 174 3.60 46.23 -14.25
C ALA A 174 4.21 47.64 -14.10
N ALA A 175 5.45 47.72 -13.62
CA ALA A 175 6.18 48.98 -13.54
C ALA A 175 6.54 49.54 -14.94
N ALA A 176 6.93 48.67 -15.88
CA ALA A 176 7.20 49.07 -17.27
C ALA A 176 5.93 49.49 -18.03
N ALA A 177 4.77 48.93 -17.68
CA ALA A 177 3.47 49.28 -18.25
C ALA A 177 2.81 50.52 -17.61
N GLY A 178 3.45 51.16 -16.62
CA GLY A 178 2.94 52.38 -15.98
C GLY A 178 1.68 52.19 -15.11
N VAL A 179 1.34 50.96 -14.71
CA VAL A 179 0.13 50.68 -13.92
C VAL A 179 0.43 50.82 -12.42
N THR A 180 -0.03 51.90 -11.81
CA THR A 180 -0.06 52.07 -10.35
C THR A 180 -1.27 51.34 -9.77
N VAL A 181 -1.05 50.20 -9.12
CA VAL A 181 -2.09 49.53 -8.32
C VAL A 181 -2.39 50.41 -7.11
N ARG A 182 -3.51 51.15 -7.16
CA ARG A 182 -4.05 51.87 -6.00
C ARG A 182 -4.36 50.86 -4.90
N ARG A 183 -3.83 51.13 -3.71
CA ARG A 183 -4.07 50.35 -2.49
C ARG A 183 -5.38 50.86 -1.91
N ASP A 184 -6.50 50.33 -2.38
CA ASP A 184 -7.82 50.71 -1.87
C ASP A 184 -7.97 50.35 -0.39
N GLU A 185 -8.78 51.17 0.24
CA GLU A 185 -8.81 51.52 1.64
C GLU A 185 -9.19 50.37 2.59
N LYS A 186 -8.73 50.47 3.83
CA LYS A 186 -9.22 49.64 4.95
C LYS A 186 -10.73 49.87 5.10
N PRO A 187 -11.56 48.82 5.23
CA PRO A 187 -12.94 49.01 5.66
C PRO A 187 -12.92 49.46 7.14
N ASN A 188 -13.36 50.70 7.36
CA ASN A 188 -13.57 51.25 8.70
C ASN A 188 -14.73 50.51 9.37
N ALA A 189 -14.45 49.88 10.49
CA ALA A 189 -15.43 49.25 11.36
C ALA A 189 -16.04 50.34 12.24
N ASP A 190 -17.18 50.89 11.85
CA ASP A 190 -18.10 51.62 12.75
C ASP A 190 -19.38 51.94 11.98
N HIS A 191 -20.44 51.15 12.17
CA HIS A 191 -21.86 51.55 12.18
C HIS A 191 -22.74 50.30 12.33
N LEU A 192 -22.88 49.84 13.58
CA LEU A 192 -23.97 48.97 14.01
C LEU A 192 -24.75 49.70 15.11
N HIS A 193 -26.09 49.59 15.04
CA HIS A 193 -27.12 50.14 15.95
C HIS A 193 -27.38 51.64 15.74
N THR A 194 -28.59 52.16 15.51
CA THR A 194 -29.91 51.75 16.01
C THR A 194 -30.95 52.55 15.21
N LYS A 195 -32.09 51.95 14.84
CA LYS A 195 -33.42 52.57 15.04
C LYS A 195 -34.55 51.56 14.85
N CYS A 196 -35.20 51.30 15.98
CA CYS A 196 -36.52 50.70 16.20
C CYS A 196 -37.57 51.25 15.22
N ALA A 197 -38.39 50.40 14.59
CA ALA A 197 -39.69 49.89 15.06
C ALA A 197 -40.88 50.86 14.88
N HIS A 198 -42.03 50.25 14.55
CA HIS A 198 -43.42 50.75 14.63
C HIS A 198 -43.91 51.64 13.46
N LEU A 199 -45.09 51.48 12.83
CA LEU A 199 -46.38 50.80 13.06
C LEU A 199 -47.05 50.61 11.66
N ALA A 200 -47.63 49.45 11.33
CA ALA A 200 -49.06 49.07 11.41
C ALA A 200 -50.01 49.62 10.32
N THR A 201 -50.84 48.69 9.82
CA THR A 201 -52.26 48.79 9.35
C THR A 201 -52.62 49.38 7.96
N THR A 202 -53.18 48.48 7.12
CA THR A 202 -54.33 48.49 6.14
C THR A 202 -55.23 49.74 6.02
N PRO A 203 -56.22 49.86 5.09
CA PRO A 203 -56.72 49.00 3.98
C PRO A 203 -56.75 49.79 2.62
N GLU A 204 -57.30 49.40 1.46
CA GLU A 204 -58.35 48.48 0.99
C GLU A 204 -57.92 47.73 -0.28
#